data_AF-A0A522BDL2-F1
#
_entry.id   AF-A0A522BDL2-F1
#
_cell.length_a   1.000
_cell.length_b   1.000
_cell.length_c   1.000
_cell.angle_alpha   90.00
_cell.angle_beta   90.00
_cell.angle_gamma   90.00
#
_symmetry.space_group_name_H-M   'P 1'
#
loop_
_entity.id
_entity.type
_entity.pdbx_description
1 polymer ?
#
loop_
_entity_poly.entity_id
_entity_poly.type
_entity_poly.pdbx_seq_one_letter_code
_entity_poly.pdbx_strand_id
1 'polypeptide(L)'
;TLFRSVDSTTGSVRIAAPQKVVMNGAGSYLKLEGGEIELGTSGGSAFKASMKELAGAGGTEARLQLPKPQALKGCGMQLASATQDGGASVPR
;
A
#
# COMPACT_ATOMS: atom_id res chain seq x y z
N THR A 1 9.00 22.50 -11.69
CA THR A 1 10.43 22.81 -11.50
C THR A 1 11.17 21.52 -11.24
N LEU A 2 12.03 21.10 -12.17
CA LEU A 2 12.77 19.84 -12.08
C LEU A 2 14.15 20.15 -11.50
N PHE A 3 14.40 19.76 -10.24
CA PHE A 3 15.73 19.81 -9.66
C PHE A 3 16.46 18.52 -10.02
N ARG A 4 17.55 18.63 -10.79
CA ARG A 4 18.34 17.48 -11.26
C ARG A 4 19.41 17.06 -10.24
N SER A 5 19.94 18.00 -9.46
CA SER A 5 20.91 17.78 -8.40
C SER A 5 20.75 18.83 -7.31
N VAL A 6 20.87 18.41 -6.05
CA VAL A 6 20.83 19.27 -4.86
C VAL A 6 21.91 18.76 -3.92
N ASP A 7 22.97 19.53 -3.76
CA ASP A 7 24.18 19.11 -3.05
C ASP A 7 24.62 20.17 -2.04
N SER A 8 25.20 19.72 -0.94
CA SER A 8 25.83 20.56 0.08
C SER A 8 27.17 19.93 0.46
N THR A 9 28.27 20.64 0.19
CA THR A 9 29.64 20.11 0.35
C THR A 9 30.21 20.25 1.75
N THR A 10 29.65 21.17 2.54
CA THR A 10 30.21 21.55 3.86
C THR A 10 29.12 21.85 4.89
N GLY A 11 27.83 21.75 4.51
CA GLY A 11 26.69 22.14 5.34
C GLY A 11 25.50 21.19 5.25
N SER A 12 24.28 21.73 5.33
CA SER A 12 23.04 20.95 5.35
C SER A 12 22.05 21.39 4.28
N VAL A 13 21.31 20.43 3.74
CA VAL A 13 20.15 20.67 2.86
C VAL A 13 18.88 20.62 3.71
N ARG A 14 18.08 21.69 3.68
CA ARG A 14 16.78 21.77 4.36
C ARG A 14 15.67 21.85 3.32
N ILE A 15 14.77 20.86 3.34
CA ILE A 15 13.59 20.80 2.49
C ILE A 15 12.37 20.92 3.41
N ALA A 16 11.63 22.02 3.28
CA ALA A 16 10.45 22.28 4.09
C ALA A 16 9.33 22.81 3.20
N ALA A 17 8.09 22.47 3.55
CA ALA A 17 6.89 22.96 2.89
C ALA A 17 5.80 23.19 3.94
N PRO A 18 4.91 24.19 3.75
CA PRO A 18 3.91 24.55 4.74
C PRO A 18 2.81 23.49 4.92
N GLN A 19 2.57 22.65 3.92
CA GLN A 19 1.51 21.64 3.95
C GLN A 19 2.07 20.22 3.84
N LYS A 20 2.83 19.95 2.77
CA LYS A 20 3.39 18.61 2.52
C LYS A 20 4.67 18.67 1.72
N VAL A 21 5.58 17.74 1.99
CA VAL A 21 6.75 17.45 1.16
C VAL A 21 6.54 16.11 0.49
N VAL A 22 6.60 16.07 -0.84
CA VAL A 22 6.50 14.81 -1.61
C VAL A 22 7.72 14.66 -2.50
N MET A 23 8.47 13.57 -2.30
CA MET A 23 9.59 13.18 -3.14
C MET A 23 9.18 11.97 -3.97
N ASN A 24 8.99 12.18 -5.27
CA ASN A 24 8.59 11.12 -6.20
C ASN A 24 9.81 10.62 -7.00
N GLY A 25 9.91 9.31 -7.21
CA GLY A 25 10.92 8.70 -8.05
C GLY A 25 10.46 7.36 -8.62
N ALA A 26 10.45 7.24 -9.96
CA ALA A 26 10.19 5.99 -10.69
C ALA A 26 8.97 5.17 -10.19
N GLY A 27 7.84 5.84 -9.90
CA GLY A 27 6.61 5.18 -9.42
C GLY A 27 6.58 4.91 -7.91
N SER A 28 7.59 5.34 -7.17
CA SER A 28 7.64 5.36 -5.70
C SER A 28 7.58 6.79 -5.18
N TYR A 29 7.20 6.95 -3.91
CA TYR A 29 7.20 8.24 -3.24
C TYR A 29 7.52 8.16 -1.75
N LEU A 30 8.00 9.27 -1.24
CA LEU A 30 8.11 9.59 0.19
C LEU A 30 7.29 10.85 0.44
N LYS A 31 6.32 10.79 1.34
CA LYS A 31 5.43 11.91 1.68
C LYS A 31 5.56 12.24 3.18
N LEU A 32 5.77 13.51 3.47
CA LEU A 32 5.74 14.08 4.82
C LEU A 32 4.56 15.03 4.90
N GLU A 33 3.52 14.65 5.67
CA GLU A 33 2.28 15.40 5.78
C GLU A 33 1.66 15.18 7.16
N GLY A 34 1.23 16.25 7.83
CA GLY A 34 0.46 16.13 9.08
C GLY A 34 1.16 15.45 10.26
N GLY A 35 2.50 15.30 10.22
CA GLY A 35 3.28 14.56 11.22
C GLY A 35 3.50 13.09 10.88
N GLU A 36 2.87 12.60 9.80
CA GLU A 36 3.02 11.25 9.29
C GLU A 36 4.16 11.16 8.25
N ILE A 37 4.81 9.99 8.21
CA ILE A 37 5.82 9.64 7.20
C ILE A 37 5.29 8.46 6.39
N GLU A 38 4.96 8.70 5.13
CA GLU A 38 4.41 7.68 4.23
C GLU A 38 5.41 7.33 3.13
N LEU A 39 5.72 6.04 2.99
CA LEU A 39 6.55 5.48 1.92
C LEU A 39 5.67 4.58 1.06
N GLY A 40 5.49 4.95 -0.22
CA GLY A 40 4.75 4.17 -1.19
C GLY A 40 5.65 3.72 -2.32
N THR A 41 5.56 2.45 -2.70
CA THR A 41 6.35 1.87 -3.80
C THR A 41 5.49 0.82 -4.51
N SER A 42 5.64 0.71 -5.84
CA SER A 42 4.98 -0.33 -6.63
C SER A 42 5.60 -1.72 -6.46
N GLY A 43 6.74 -1.82 -5.77
CA GLY A 43 7.43 -3.07 -5.42
C GLY A 43 7.80 -3.16 -3.93
N GLY A 44 8.72 -4.07 -3.60
CA GLY A 44 9.18 -4.25 -2.22
C GLY A 44 10.02 -3.08 -1.70
N SER A 45 9.72 -2.61 -0.48
CA SER A 45 10.54 -1.61 0.22
C SER A 45 11.66 -2.28 1.02
N ALA A 46 12.91 -1.88 0.82
CA ALA A 46 14.06 -2.41 1.55
C ALA A 46 14.81 -1.29 2.28
N PHE A 47 14.78 -1.31 3.61
CA PHE A 47 15.68 -0.52 4.45
C PHE A 47 17.01 -1.29 4.59
N LYS A 48 18.14 -0.75 4.12
CA LYS A 48 19.44 -1.44 4.17
C LYS A 48 20.29 -0.90 5.33
N ALA A 49 19.85 -1.15 6.56
CA ALA A 49 20.52 -0.72 7.79
C ALA A 49 20.83 -1.92 8.69
N SER A 50 21.96 -1.85 9.42
CA SER A 50 22.42 -2.93 10.33
C SER A 50 21.50 -3.12 11.53
N MET A 51 20.82 -2.05 11.97
CA MET A 51 19.76 -2.09 12.98
C MET A 51 18.53 -1.41 12.41
N LYS A 52 17.39 -2.08 12.55
CA LYS A 52 16.07 -1.55 12.20
C LYS A 52 15.23 -1.56 13.46
N GLU A 53 14.95 -0.38 13.99
CA GLU A 53 14.05 -0.22 15.12
C GLU A 53 12.73 0.32 14.59
N LEU A 54 11.68 -0.47 14.75
CA LEU A 54 10.31 -0.13 14.37
C LEU A 54 9.50 -0.04 15.67
N ALA A 55 9.59 1.12 16.32
CA ALA A 55 8.83 1.39 17.54
C ALA A 55 7.38 1.77 17.16
N GLY A 56 6.50 0.77 17.07
CA GLY A 56 5.09 0.95 16.71
C GLY A 56 4.34 -0.37 16.58
N ALA A 57 3.02 -0.32 16.37
CA ALA A 57 2.22 -1.52 16.11
C ALA A 57 2.71 -2.19 14.82
N GLY A 58 3.43 -3.31 14.98
CA GLY A 58 3.99 -4.08 13.87
C GLY A 58 2.90 -4.79 13.08
N GLY A 59 2.64 -4.29 11.86
CA GLY A 59 1.85 -4.98 10.85
C GLY A 59 0.33 -4.88 11.05
N THR A 60 -0.34 -4.09 10.19
CA THR A 60 -1.77 -4.28 9.95
C THR A 60 -1.94 -5.43 8.96
N GLU A 61 -1.85 -6.67 9.45
CA GLU A 61 -2.47 -7.78 8.73
C GLU A 61 -3.99 -7.59 8.80
N ALA A 62 -4.56 -6.87 7.84
CA ALA A 62 -6.00 -6.87 7.63
C ALA A 62 -6.42 -8.26 7.15
N ARG A 63 -6.50 -9.22 8.07
CA ARG A 63 -7.03 -10.55 7.81
C ARG A 63 -8.53 -10.40 7.68
N LEU A 64 -8.98 -10.11 6.46
CA LEU A 64 -10.39 -10.18 6.09
C LEU A 64 -10.81 -11.65 6.23
N GLN A 65 -11.30 -12.02 7.41
CA GLN A 65 -11.90 -13.32 7.64
C GLN A 65 -13.22 -13.33 6.87
N LEU A 66 -13.16 -13.75 5.61
CA LEU A 66 -14.36 -14.01 4.85
C LEU A 66 -15.15 -15.09 5.60
N PRO A 67 -16.43 -14.87 5.93
CA PRO A 67 -17.26 -15.86 6.58
C PRO A 67 -17.18 -17.19 5.80
N LYS A 68 -17.05 -18.32 6.51
CA LYS A 68 -17.04 -19.64 5.88
C LYS A 68 -18.22 -19.73 4.92
N PRO A 69 -18.04 -20.18 3.66
CA PRO A 69 -19.14 -20.33 2.73
C PRO A 69 -20.13 -21.35 3.31
N GLN A 70 -21.21 -20.83 3.87
CA GLN A 70 -22.40 -21.58 4.19
C GLN A 70 -23.13 -21.82 2.87
N ALA A 71 -23.64 -23.04 2.67
CA ALA A 71 -24.33 -23.44 1.46
C ALA A 71 -25.44 -22.42 1.15
N LEU A 72 -25.19 -21.55 0.18
CA LEU A 72 -26.19 -20.66 -0.37
C LEU A 72 -27.26 -21.58 -0.95
N LYS A 73 -28.44 -21.63 -0.30
CA LYS A 73 -29.64 -22.20 -0.91
C LYS A 73 -29.98 -21.32 -2.11
N GLY A 74 -29.29 -21.54 -3.21
CA GLY A 74 -29.42 -20.76 -4.42
C GLY A 74 -30.85 -20.87 -4.90
N CYS A 75 -31.57 -19.75 -4.91
CA CYS A 75 -32.76 -19.63 -5.75
C CYS A 75 -32.26 -19.81 -7.19
N GLY A 76 -32.68 -20.90 -7.85
CA GLY A 76 -32.09 -21.40 -9.10
C GLY A 76 -31.94 -20.39 -10.24
N MET A 77 -32.65 -19.27 -10.18
CA MET A 77 -32.53 -18.16 -11.12
C MET A 77 -31.19 -17.40 -11.02
N GLN A 78 -30.59 -17.31 -9.83
CA GLN A 78 -29.33 -16.59 -9.58
C GLN A 78 -28.08 -17.43 -9.93
N LEU A 79 -28.22 -18.75 -9.95
CA LEU A 79 -27.13 -19.65 -10.34
C LEU A 79 -26.96 -19.66 -11.86
N ALA A 80 -28.07 -19.55 -12.60
CA ALA A 80 -28.05 -19.45 -14.05
C ALA A 80 -27.31 -18.20 -14.55
N SER A 81 -27.55 -17.03 -13.94
CA SER A 81 -26.83 -15.80 -14.27
C SER A 81 -25.34 -15.88 -13.90
N ALA A 82 -25.01 -16.49 -12.76
CA ALA A 82 -23.61 -16.66 -12.33
C ALA A 82 -22.79 -17.57 -13.26
N THR A 83 -23.42 -18.59 -13.86
CA THR A 83 -22.77 -19.44 -14.88
C THR A 83 -22.52 -18.70 -16.19
N GLN A 84 -23.38 -17.76 -16.57
CA GLN A 84 -23.18 -16.94 -17.77
C GLN A 84 -21.99 -15.99 -17.64
N ASP A 85 -21.70 -15.52 -16.43
CA ASP A 85 -20.53 -14.68 -16.12
C ASP A 85 -19.25 -15.50 -15.79
N GLY A 86 -19.25 -16.82 -16.08
CA GLY A 86 -18.08 -17.68 -15.89
C GLY A 86 -17.87 -18.16 -14.44
N GLY A 87 -18.85 -17.97 -13.56
CA GLY A 87 -18.83 -18.50 -12.20
C GLY A 87 -19.17 -19.99 -12.15
N ALA A 88 -18.28 -20.80 -11.59
CA ALA A 88 -18.53 -22.21 -11.30
C ALA A 88 -19.01 -22.37 -9.85
N SER A 89 -20.17 -23.00 -9.66
CA SER A 89 -20.54 -23.56 -8.36
C SER A 89 -19.75 -24.84 -8.15
N VAL A 90 -18.83 -24.86 -7.18
CA VAL A 90 -18.23 -26.10 -6.70
C VAL A 90 -19.27 -26.88 -5.89
N PRO A 91 -19.77 -28.04 -6.36
CA PRO A 91 -20.47 -28.95 -5.48
C PRO A 91 -19.45 -29.47 -4.46
N ARG A 92 -19.86 -29.54 -3.21
CA ARG A 92 -19.04 -30.11 -2.15
C ARG A 92 -19.05 -31.63 -2.24
#